data_AF-A0A9P4Y854-F1
#
_entry.id   AF-A0A9P4Y854-F1
#
_cell.length_a   1.000
_cell.length_b   1.000
_cell.length_c   1.000
_cell.angle_alpha   90.00
_cell.angle_beta   90.00
_cell.angle_gamma   90.00
#
_symmetry.space_group_name_H-M   'P 1'
#
loop_
_entity.id
_entity.type
_entity.pdbx_description
1 polymer ?
#
loop_
_entity_poly.entity_id
_entity_poly.type
_entity_poly.pdbx_seq_one_letter_code
_entity_poly.pdbx_strand_id
1 'polypeptide(L)'
;MLNRITKSRSRAEKTKQKDSLLSLVLQNAITMPSCSFCEDRGIQSCQVSVEDSSRCAECVRLSCSRCDVQGLSAAEIHRIGIQYQRLEDQLESAEERLCNAAAEIGCLWKQKRL
;
A
#
# COMPACT_ATOMS: atom_id res chain seq x y z
N MET A 1 -1.56 -23.83 29.82
CA MET A 1 -1.35 -22.84 28.74
C MET A 1 -1.07 -23.60 27.45
N LEU A 2 -2.08 -23.75 26.56
CA LEU A 2 -1.90 -24.43 25.29
C LEU A 2 -1.54 -23.41 24.21
N ASN A 3 -0.28 -23.42 23.81
CA ASN A 3 0.24 -22.63 22.70
C ASN A 3 -0.43 -23.10 21.39
N ARG A 4 -1.29 -22.24 20.83
CA ARG A 4 -1.90 -22.45 19.52
C ARG A 4 -0.89 -22.14 18.44
N ILE A 5 -0.13 -23.14 18.00
CA ILE A 5 0.66 -23.06 16.76
C ILE A 5 -0.34 -23.08 15.60
N THR A 6 -0.60 -21.91 15.00
CA THR A 6 -1.37 -21.82 13.76
C THR A 6 -0.52 -22.37 12.62
N LYS A 7 -0.80 -23.62 12.22
CA LYS A 7 -0.24 -24.22 10.99
C LYS A 7 -0.49 -23.24 9.83
N SER A 8 0.58 -22.74 9.21
CA SER A 8 0.46 -21.87 8.06
C SER A 8 -0.21 -22.63 6.91
N ARG A 9 -1.36 -22.13 6.44
CA ARG A 9 -2.12 -22.73 5.33
C ARG A 9 -1.25 -22.93 4.10
N SER A 10 -1.49 -24.01 3.39
CA SER A 10 -0.78 -24.31 2.13
C SER A 10 -1.13 -23.26 1.06
N ARG A 11 -0.26 -23.10 0.06
CA ARG A 11 -0.49 -22.19 -1.07
C ARG A 11 -1.81 -22.51 -1.79
N ALA A 12 -2.12 -23.80 -1.96
CA ALA A 12 -3.34 -24.27 -2.62
C ALA A 12 -4.60 -23.87 -1.84
N GLU A 13 -4.59 -23.97 -0.51
CA GLU A 13 -5.72 -23.53 0.32
C GLU A 13 -5.96 -22.03 0.25
N LYS A 14 -4.89 -21.22 0.22
CA LYS A 14 -5.00 -19.77 0.08
C LYS A 14 -5.60 -19.38 -1.28
N THR A 15 -5.21 -20.05 -2.35
CA THR A 15 -5.78 -19.82 -3.68
C THR A 15 -7.27 -20.17 -3.70
N LYS A 16 -7.66 -21.33 -3.19
CA LYS A 16 -9.08 -21.72 -3.12
C LYS A 16 -9.91 -20.71 -2.35
N GLN A 17 -9.42 -20.24 -1.20
CA GLN A 17 -10.13 -19.24 -0.39
C GLN A 17 -10.29 -17.92 -1.14
N LYS A 18 -9.25 -17.47 -1.87
CA LYS A 18 -9.30 -16.27 -2.70
C LYS A 18 -10.35 -16.42 -3.81
N ASP A 19 -10.36 -17.55 -4.49
CA ASP A 19 -11.30 -17.81 -5.59
C ASP A 19 -12.75 -17.89 -5.08
N SER A 20 -12.97 -18.52 -3.92
CA SER A 20 -14.27 -18.51 -3.24
C SER A 20 -14.72 -17.10 -2.86
N LEU A 21 -13.83 -16.28 -2.27
CA LEU A 21 -14.15 -14.89 -1.93
C LEU A 21 -14.47 -14.07 -3.18
N LEU A 22 -13.69 -14.22 -4.24
CA LEU A 22 -13.91 -13.52 -5.51
C LEU A 22 -15.28 -13.88 -6.10
N SER A 23 -15.66 -15.16 -6.05
CA SER A 23 -16.99 -15.61 -6.50
C SER A 23 -18.12 -14.95 -5.72
N LEU A 24 -18.00 -14.83 -4.40
CA LEU A 24 -19.01 -14.17 -3.56
C LEU A 24 -19.12 -12.69 -3.89
N VAL A 25 -17.97 -12.00 -3.99
CA VAL A 25 -17.93 -10.57 -4.34
C VAL A 25 -18.61 -10.31 -5.69
N LEU A 26 -18.40 -11.18 -6.69
CA LEU A 26 -19.01 -11.04 -8.02
C LEU A 26 -20.52 -11.35 -8.04
N GLN A 27 -21.01 -12.20 -7.14
CA GLN A 27 -22.45 -12.54 -7.06
C GLN A 27 -23.28 -11.38 -6.53
N ASN A 28 -22.75 -10.62 -5.56
CA ASN A 28 -23.43 -9.51 -4.89
C ASN A 28 -22.82 -8.15 -5.27
N ALA A 29 -22.25 -8.04 -6.48
CA ALA A 29 -21.47 -6.88 -6.87
C ALA A 29 -22.35 -5.67 -7.19
N ILE A 30 -21.99 -4.53 -6.61
CA ILE A 30 -22.36 -3.20 -7.10
C ILE A 30 -21.17 -2.55 -7.81
N THR A 31 -21.48 -1.73 -8.81
CA THR A 31 -20.45 -0.94 -9.51
C THR A 31 -20.19 0.35 -8.74
N MET A 32 -18.94 0.56 -8.38
CA MET A 32 -18.45 1.78 -7.72
C MET A 32 -17.36 2.45 -8.56
N PRO A 33 -17.05 3.74 -8.31
CA PRO A 33 -15.84 4.36 -8.83
C PRO A 33 -14.59 3.50 -8.55
N SER A 34 -13.59 3.62 -9.42
CA SER A 34 -12.32 2.93 -9.23
C SER A 34 -11.66 3.31 -7.91
N CYS A 35 -11.02 2.35 -7.26
CA CYS A 35 -10.12 2.62 -6.15
C CYS A 35 -8.74 3.02 -6.71
N SER A 36 -7.89 3.67 -5.90
CA SER A 36 -6.57 4.18 -6.35
C SER A 36 -5.74 3.09 -7.06
N PHE A 37 -5.67 1.89 -6.49
CA PHE A 37 -4.93 0.77 -7.10
C PHE A 37 -5.46 0.34 -8.48
N CYS A 38 -6.77 0.44 -8.71
CA CYS A 38 -7.39 0.09 -9.98
C CYS A 38 -7.26 1.23 -10.99
N GLU A 39 -7.35 2.48 -10.52
CA GLU A 39 -7.15 3.68 -11.32
C GLU A 39 -5.72 3.74 -11.89
N ASP A 40 -4.70 3.44 -11.09
CA ASP A 40 -3.30 3.30 -11.52
C ASP A 40 -3.09 2.28 -12.66
N ARG A 41 -4.06 1.38 -12.84
CA ARG A 41 -4.06 0.32 -13.88
C ARG A 41 -4.99 0.64 -15.05
N GLY A 42 -5.59 1.83 -15.08
CA GLY A 42 -6.53 2.26 -16.11
C GLY A 42 -7.93 1.65 -15.99
N ILE A 43 -8.26 1.04 -14.85
CA ILE A 43 -9.59 0.47 -14.60
C ILE A 43 -10.49 1.58 -14.06
N GLN A 44 -11.58 1.85 -14.76
CA GLN A 44 -12.46 3.01 -14.50
C GLN A 44 -13.50 2.77 -13.41
N SER A 45 -13.80 1.51 -13.09
CA SER A 45 -14.84 1.15 -12.12
C SER A 45 -14.50 -0.15 -11.41
N CYS A 46 -14.86 -0.23 -10.14
CA CYS A 46 -14.67 -1.40 -9.30
C CYS A 46 -15.99 -2.13 -9.06
N GLN A 47 -15.96 -3.47 -9.16
CA GLN A 47 -17.04 -4.31 -8.65
C GLN A 47 -16.80 -4.59 -7.16
N VAL A 48 -17.77 -4.29 -6.31
CA VAL A 48 -17.65 -4.37 -4.85
C VAL A 48 -18.88 -5.04 -4.27
N SER A 49 -18.71 -5.94 -3.30
CA SER A 49 -19.81 -6.39 -2.45
C SER A 49 -19.60 -5.79 -1.06
N VAL A 50 -20.53 -4.95 -0.60
CA VAL A 50 -20.44 -4.26 0.69
C VAL A 50 -20.48 -5.25 1.87
N GLU A 51 -21.17 -6.37 1.69
CA GLU A 51 -21.37 -7.39 2.72
C GLU A 51 -20.20 -8.40 2.79
N ASP A 52 -19.66 -8.77 1.63
CA ASP A 52 -18.68 -9.87 1.54
C ASP A 52 -17.23 -9.40 1.65
N SER A 53 -16.92 -8.14 1.29
CA SER A 53 -15.55 -7.65 1.31
C SER A 53 -15.42 -6.14 1.40
N SER A 54 -14.41 -5.69 2.16
CA SER A 54 -13.95 -4.29 2.10
C SER A 54 -13.16 -3.96 0.83
N ARG A 55 -12.91 -4.94 -0.04
CA ARG A 55 -12.08 -4.79 -1.25
C ARG A 55 -12.88 -5.07 -2.50
N CYS A 56 -12.54 -4.39 -3.60
CA CYS A 56 -13.12 -4.69 -4.90
C CYS A 56 -12.66 -6.05 -5.44
N ALA A 57 -13.42 -6.62 -6.37
CA ALA A 57 -13.16 -7.90 -7.03
C ALA A 57 -11.74 -7.96 -7.60
N GLU A 58 -11.27 -6.87 -8.21
CA GLU A 58 -9.94 -6.82 -8.83
C GLU A 58 -8.81 -6.85 -7.79
N CYS A 59 -8.96 -6.09 -6.71
CA CYS A 59 -8.02 -6.14 -5.59
C CYS A 59 -8.03 -7.51 -4.90
N VAL A 60 -9.18 -8.19 -4.79
CA VAL A 60 -9.25 -9.58 -4.31
C VAL A 60 -8.51 -10.52 -5.26
N ARG A 61 -8.76 -10.40 -6.58
CA ARG A 61 -8.16 -11.23 -7.63
C ARG A 61 -6.63 -11.16 -7.62
N LEU A 62 -6.10 -9.95 -7.49
CA LEU A 62 -4.67 -9.64 -7.44
C LEU A 62 -4.05 -9.75 -6.05
N SER A 63 -4.81 -10.19 -5.05
CA SER A 63 -4.37 -10.26 -3.66
C SER A 63 -3.83 -8.93 -3.11
N CYS A 64 -4.32 -7.80 -3.62
CA CYS A 64 -4.01 -6.48 -3.11
C CYS A 64 -4.70 -6.29 -1.75
N SER A 65 -3.94 -5.95 -0.72
CA SER A 65 -4.46 -5.72 0.63
C SER A 65 -4.99 -4.31 0.83
N ARG A 66 -4.54 -3.34 0.03
CA ARG A 66 -4.91 -1.93 0.13
C ARG A 66 -5.90 -1.61 -1.00
N CYS A 67 -7.18 -1.63 -0.67
CA CYS A 67 -8.25 -1.18 -1.55
C CYS A 67 -9.01 -0.11 -0.79
N ASP A 68 -9.04 1.07 -1.36
CA ASP A 68 -9.65 2.28 -0.84
C ASP A 68 -11.02 2.56 -1.47
N VAL A 69 -11.63 1.54 -2.08
CA VAL A 69 -12.93 1.67 -2.78
C VAL A 69 -14.08 2.11 -1.86
N GLN A 70 -13.98 1.79 -0.56
CA GLN A 70 -14.92 2.23 0.48
C GLN A 70 -14.40 3.44 1.27
N GLY A 71 -13.33 4.09 0.80
CA GLY A 71 -12.58 5.08 1.53
C GLY A 71 -11.60 4.48 2.55
N LEU A 72 -10.81 5.35 3.18
CA LEU A 72 -9.84 4.96 4.22
C LEU A 72 -10.46 5.15 5.60
N SER A 73 -10.20 4.21 6.51
CA SER A 73 -10.60 4.37 7.92
C SER A 73 -9.78 5.46 8.60
N ALA A 74 -10.33 6.08 9.66
CA ALA A 74 -9.62 7.08 10.45
C ALA A 74 -8.26 6.56 10.98
N ALA A 75 -8.19 5.27 11.35
CA ALA A 75 -6.96 4.63 11.78
C ALA A 75 -5.92 4.44 10.66
N GLU A 76 -6.37 4.28 9.41
CA GLU A 76 -5.48 4.23 8.24
C GLU A 76 -4.98 5.62 7.89
N ILE A 77 -5.85 6.63 7.89
CA ILE A 77 -5.47 8.03 7.65
C ILE A 77 -4.42 8.48 8.67
N HIS A 78 -4.64 8.20 9.96
CA HIS A 78 -3.67 8.53 11.01
C HIS A 78 -2.32 7.84 10.79
N ARG A 79 -2.31 6.57 10.39
CA ARG A 79 -1.09 5.84 10.06
C ARG A 79 -0.36 6.44 8.86
N ILE A 80 -1.10 6.86 7.83
CA ILE A 80 -0.53 7.56 6.67
C ILE A 80 0.10 8.88 7.11
N GLY A 81 -0.57 9.67 7.95
CA GLY A 81 -0.02 10.92 8.48
C GLY A 81 1.31 10.73 9.24
N ILE A 82 1.39 9.73 10.11
CA ILE A 82 2.64 9.40 10.82
C ILE A 82 3.76 9.01 9.84
N GLN A 83 3.44 8.18 8.83
CA GLN A 83 4.45 7.78 7.83
C GLN A 83 4.90 8.97 6.99
N TYR A 84 3.99 9.87 6.64
CA TYR A 84 4.28 11.07 5.87
C TYR A 84 5.26 11.97 6.63
N GLN A 85 4.97 12.30 7.89
CA GLN A 85 5.89 13.09 8.73
C GLN A 85 7.28 12.45 8.82
N ARG A 86 7.33 11.13 9.04
CA ARG A 86 8.60 10.40 9.10
C ARG A 86 9.40 10.52 7.79
N LEU A 87 8.73 10.51 6.64
CA LEU A 87 9.38 10.66 5.34
C LEU A 87 9.88 12.08 5.13
N GLU A 88 9.15 13.10 5.58
CA GLU A 88 9.60 14.49 5.56
C GLU A 88 10.87 14.68 6.39
N ASP A 89 10.89 14.16 7.62
CA ASP A 89 12.08 14.22 8.48
C ASP A 89 13.30 13.52 7.84
N GLN A 90 13.06 12.40 7.14
CA GLN A 90 14.11 11.68 6.41
C GLN A 90 14.62 12.44 5.19
N LEU A 91 13.73 13.15 4.52
CA LEU A 91 14.04 13.97 3.35
C LEU A 91 14.88 15.18 3.77
N GLU A 92 14.47 15.91 4.81
CA GLU A 92 15.24 17.02 5.38
C GLU A 92 16.65 16.57 5.81
N SER A 93 16.75 15.45 6.53
CA SER A 93 18.05 14.88 6.91
C SER A 93 18.92 14.49 5.69
N ALA A 94 18.31 14.01 4.61
CA ALA A 94 19.04 13.67 3.40
C ALA A 94 19.53 14.92 2.65
N GLU A 95 18.72 15.97 2.61
CA GLU A 95 19.09 17.26 2.03
C GLU A 95 20.23 17.93 2.80
N GLU A 96 20.19 17.90 4.13
CA GLU A 96 21.29 18.42 4.96
C GLU A 96 22.61 17.68 4.66
N ARG A 97 22.57 16.34 4.56
CA ARG A 97 23.74 15.55 4.18
C ARG A 97 24.27 15.93 2.80
N LEU A 98 23.38 16.19 1.83
CA LEU A 98 23.76 16.63 0.49
C LEU A 98 24.45 18.00 0.53
N CYS A 99 23.90 18.96 1.27
CA CYS A 99 24.49 20.27 1.45
C CYS A 99 25.89 20.20 2.07
N ASN A 100 26.07 19.40 3.12
CA ASN A 100 27.35 19.21 3.78
C ASN A 100 28.40 18.58 2.85
N ALA A 101 28.01 17.53 2.12
CA ALA A 101 28.89 16.89 1.14
C ALA A 101 29.28 17.85 -0.01
N ALA A 102 28.34 18.66 -0.50
CA ALA A 102 28.62 19.67 -1.52
C ALA A 102 29.60 20.73 -1.02
N ALA A 103 29.46 21.18 0.24
CA ALA A 103 30.40 22.11 0.86
C ALA A 103 31.81 21.51 0.99
N GLU A 104 31.92 20.26 1.42
CA GLU A 104 33.19 19.53 1.51
C GLU A 104 33.89 19.41 0.14
N ILE A 105 33.14 19.00 -0.88
CA ILE A 105 33.63 18.98 -2.27
C ILE A 105 34.13 20.37 -2.67
N GLY A 106 33.36 21.42 -2.40
CA GLY A 106 33.76 22.80 -2.68
C GLY A 106 35.09 23.18 -2.03
N CYS A 107 35.32 22.76 -0.78
CA CYS A 107 36.60 22.96 -0.08
C CYS A 107 37.75 22.20 -0.73
N LEU A 108 37.55 20.92 -1.06
CA LEU A 108 38.58 20.10 -1.72
C LEU A 108 38.96 20.64 -3.11
N TRP A 109 37.98 21.14 -3.87
CA TRP A 109 38.24 21.78 -5.17
C TRP A 109 39.09 23.04 -5.03
N LYS A 110 38.86 23.85 -3.99
CA LYS A 110 39.69 25.03 -3.69
C LYS A 110 41.13 24.62 -3.35
N GLN A 111 41.31 23.56 -2.56
CA GLN A 111 42.63 23.04 -2.21
C GLN A 111 43.40 22.51 -3.42
N LYS A 112 42.73 21.79 -4.34
CA LYS A 112 43.35 21.25 -5.56
C LYS A 112 43.74 22.34 -6.58
N ARG A 113 43.11 23.51 -6.49
CA ARG A 113 43.33 24.63 -7.42
C ARG A 113 44.48 25.55 -6.97
N LEU A 114 45.01 25.36 -5.76
CA LEU A 114 46.31 25.86 -5.30
C LEU A 114 47.41 24.87 -5.70
#